data_AF-A0A3D0EJX8-F1
#
_entry.id   AF-A0A3D0EJX8-F1
#
_cell.length_a   1.000
_cell.length_b   1.000
_cell.length_c   1.000
_cell.angle_alpha   90.00
_cell.angle_beta   90.00
_cell.angle_gamma   90.00
#
_symmetry.space_group_name_H-M   'P 1'
#
loop_
_entity.id
_entity.type
_entity.pdbx_description
1 polymer ?
#
loop_
_entity_poly.entity_id
_entity_poly.type
_entity_poly.pdbx_seq_one_letter_code
_entity_poly.pdbx_strand_id
1 'polypeptide(L)'
;MEMDNIVIKMRLINAGFSKKEITFISFCAEKEKKLWIDIVIDLRLYFLGGMLFRFVALIFCVLSFVFNYDLGGIIFTLTASLFIAEFIAPFKLGARVFLRFNKIIA
;
A
#
# COMPACT_ATOMS: atom_id res chain seq x y z
N MET A 1 -21.93 2.30 9.93
CA MET A 1 -22.07 3.62 9.29
C MET A 1 -21.80 3.41 7.80
N GLU A 2 -22.84 3.30 6.98
CA GLU A 2 -22.71 3.38 5.53
C GLU A 2 -22.38 4.84 5.18
N MET A 3 -21.13 5.11 4.83
CA MET A 3 -20.76 6.38 4.23
C MET A 3 -21.08 6.28 2.74
N ASP A 4 -21.89 7.20 2.22
CA ASP A 4 -22.26 7.19 0.80
C ASP A 4 -20.99 7.33 -0.08
N ASN A 5 -20.91 6.56 -1.16
CA ASN A 5 -19.75 6.49 -2.07
C ASN A 5 -19.39 7.88 -2.63
N ILE A 6 -20.38 8.77 -2.76
CA ILE A 6 -20.20 10.16 -3.19
C ILE A 6 -19.35 10.96 -2.18
N VAL A 7 -19.58 10.74 -0.88
CA VAL A 7 -18.86 11.42 0.20
C VAL A 7 -17.40 10.97 0.22
N ILE A 8 -17.15 9.66 0.13
CA ILE A 8 -15.78 9.11 0.06
C ILE A 8 -15.04 9.66 -1.15
N LYS A 9 -15.70 9.73 -2.32
CA LYS A 9 -15.12 10.31 -3.53
C LYS A 9 -14.71 11.78 -3.34
N MET A 10 -15.57 12.61 -2.75
CA MET A 10 -15.23 14.01 -2.45
C MET A 10 -14.05 14.11 -1.48
N ARG A 11 -14.01 13.26 -0.45
CA ARG A 11 -12.89 13.22 0.50
C ARG A 11 -11.58 12.79 -0.15
N LEU A 12 -11.60 11.84 -1.08
CA LEU A 12 -10.42 11.46 -1.88
C LEU A 12 -9.92 12.62 -2.76
N ILE A 13 -10.83 13.38 -3.38
CA ILE A 13 -10.48 14.57 -4.16
C ILE A 13 -9.85 15.65 -3.27
N ASN A 14 -10.46 15.94 -2.12
CA ASN A 14 -9.95 16.91 -1.14
C ASN A 14 -8.60 16.46 -0.55
N ALA A 15 -8.41 15.15 -0.42
CA ALA A 15 -7.13 14.55 -0.06
C ALA A 15 -6.13 14.55 -1.23
N GLY A 16 -6.42 15.16 -2.37
CA GLY A 16 -5.48 15.33 -3.49
C GLY A 16 -5.21 14.07 -4.30
N PHE A 17 -6.14 13.11 -4.32
CA PHE A 17 -6.04 11.96 -5.22
C PHE A 17 -6.36 12.37 -6.66
N SER A 18 -5.59 11.84 -7.60
CA SER A 18 -5.80 12.05 -9.01
C SER A 18 -7.02 11.29 -9.52
N LYS A 19 -7.60 11.74 -10.65
CA LYS A 19 -8.72 11.04 -11.28
C LYS A 19 -8.42 9.56 -11.57
N LYS A 20 -7.20 9.23 -12.02
CA LYS A 20 -6.78 7.84 -12.29
C LYS A 20 -6.83 6.95 -11.05
N GLU A 21 -6.39 7.48 -9.91
CA GLU A 21 -6.39 6.75 -8.63
C GLU A 21 -7.81 6.53 -8.10
N ILE A 22 -8.67 7.53 -8.26
CA ILE A 22 -10.09 7.43 -7.89
C ILE A 22 -10.80 6.40 -8.78
N THR A 23 -10.54 6.41 -10.10
CA THR A 23 -11.06 5.40 -11.03
C THR A 23 -10.56 3.98 -10.68
N PHE A 24 -9.32 3.85 -10.22
CA PHE A 24 -8.81 2.56 -9.77
C PHE A 24 -9.55 2.07 -8.52
N ILE A 25 -9.75 2.93 -7.52
CA ILE A 25 -10.50 2.60 -6.30
C ILE A 25 -11.96 2.22 -6.66
N SER A 26 -12.60 2.95 -7.56
CA SER A 26 -13.97 2.65 -8.01
C SER A 26 -14.05 1.31 -8.72
N PHE A 27 -13.09 1.03 -9.61
CA PHE A 27 -13.00 -0.24 -10.32
C PHE A 27 -12.80 -1.42 -9.37
N CYS A 28 -11.92 -1.29 -8.38
CA CYS A 28 -11.72 -2.31 -7.35
C CYS A 28 -12.98 -2.52 -6.51
N ALA A 29 -13.67 -1.44 -6.11
CA ALA A 29 -14.91 -1.52 -5.34
C ALA A 29 -16.00 -2.26 -6.12
N GLU A 30 -16.16 -1.96 -7.41
CA GLU A 30 -17.13 -2.60 -8.29
C GLU A 30 -16.79 -4.07 -8.54
N LYS A 31 -15.51 -4.38 -8.81
CA LYS A 31 -15.02 -5.74 -9.05
C LYS A 31 -15.20 -6.64 -7.83
N GLU A 32 -14.90 -6.13 -6.64
CA GLU A 32 -14.96 -6.90 -5.38
C GLU A 32 -16.33 -6.81 -4.69
N LYS A 33 -17.28 -6.03 -5.24
CA LYS A 33 -18.59 -5.73 -4.62
C LYS A 33 -18.46 -5.22 -3.18
N LYS A 34 -17.44 -4.38 -2.93
CA LYS A 34 -17.13 -3.78 -1.63
C LYS A 34 -17.45 -2.29 -1.64
N LEU A 35 -17.62 -1.71 -0.44
CA LEU A 35 -17.73 -0.26 -0.32
C LEU A 35 -16.37 0.39 -0.64
N TRP A 36 -16.40 1.62 -1.15
CA TRP A 36 -15.18 2.35 -1.47
C TRP A 36 -14.29 2.54 -0.24
N ILE A 37 -14.90 2.72 0.94
CA ILE A 37 -14.16 2.86 2.19
C ILE A 37 -13.39 1.57 2.54
N ASP A 38 -13.96 0.40 2.27
CA ASP A 38 -13.31 -0.88 2.55
C ASP A 38 -12.10 -1.08 1.64
N ILE A 39 -12.21 -0.70 0.36
CA ILE A 39 -11.07 -0.70 -0.57
C ILE A 39 -9.96 0.23 -0.09
N VAL A 40 -10.30 1.42 0.42
CA VAL A 40 -9.31 2.36 0.99
C VAL A 40 -8.64 1.75 2.23
N ILE A 41 -9.38 1.07 3.09
CA ILE A 41 -8.83 0.37 4.26
C ILE A 41 -7.89 -0.76 3.82
N ASP A 42 -8.32 -1.59 2.87
CA ASP A 42 -7.54 -2.71 2.34
C ASP A 42 -6.22 -2.22 1.72
N LEU A 43 -6.27 -1.14 0.92
CA LEU A 43 -5.08 -0.51 0.34
C LEU A 43 -4.08 -0.03 1.41
N ARG A 44 -4.57 0.49 2.53
CA ARG A 44 -3.72 0.88 3.67
C ARG A 44 -3.10 -0.34 4.34
N LEU A 45 -3.87 -1.41 4.55
CA LEU A 45 -3.40 -2.64 5.17
C LEU A 45 -2.34 -3.34 4.30
N TYR A 46 -2.54 -3.39 2.98
CA TYR A 46 -1.54 -3.94 2.06
C TYR A 46 -0.23 -3.15 2.09
N PHE A 47 -0.30 -1.81 2.19
CA PHE A 47 0.90 -0.99 2.36
C PHE A 47 1.62 -1.27 3.68
N LEU A 48 0.89 -1.36 4.79
CA LEU A 48 1.45 -1.71 6.10
C LEU A 48 2.08 -3.11 6.09
N GLY A 49 1.40 -4.10 5.52
CA GLY A 49 1.91 -5.46 5.38
C GLY A 49 3.20 -5.51 4.56
N GLY A 50 3.25 -4.80 3.43
CA GLY A 50 4.48 -4.74 2.63
C GLY A 50 5.60 -3.93 3.28
N MET A 51 5.30 -2.90 4.09
CA MET A 51 6.31 -2.24 4.92
C MET A 51 6.89 -3.19 5.98
N LEU A 52 6.04 -3.98 6.63
CA LEU A 52 6.48 -4.96 7.62
C LEU A 52 7.33 -6.05 6.98
N PHE A 53 6.93 -6.55 5.80
CA PHE A 53 7.73 -7.50 5.02
C PHE A 53 9.11 -6.92 4.66
N ARG A 54 9.18 -5.67 4.20
CA ARG A 54 10.46 -4.99 3.91
C ARG A 54 11.32 -4.82 5.16
N PHE A 55 10.71 -4.52 6.30
CA PHE A 55 11.43 -4.42 7.56
C PHE A 55 12.08 -5.76 7.95
N VAL A 56 11.35 -6.87 7.79
CA VAL A 56 11.88 -8.23 8.00
C VAL A 56 13.02 -8.51 7.01
N ALA A 57 12.84 -8.22 5.72
CA ALA A 57 13.89 -8.41 4.72
C ALA A 57 15.16 -7.59 5.04
N LEU A 58 14.99 -6.38 5.56
CA LEU A 58 16.11 -5.53 5.99
C LEU A 58 16.84 -6.13 7.21
N ILE A 59 16.11 -6.66 8.20
CA ILE A 59 16.72 -7.39 9.32
C ILE A 59 17.55 -8.57 8.79
N PHE A 60 17.01 -9.37 7.87
CA PHE A 60 17.78 -10.46 7.24
C PHE A 60 19.04 -9.95 6.55
N CYS A 61 18.97 -8.84 5.83
CA CYS A 61 20.15 -8.26 5.16
C CYS A 61 21.21 -7.81 6.18
N VAL A 62 20.81 -7.17 7.27
CA VAL A 62 21.73 -6.74 8.35
C VAL A 62 22.40 -7.96 8.99
N LEU A 63 21.64 -9.01 9.30
CA LEU A 63 22.19 -10.24 9.87
C LEU A 63 23.16 -10.91 8.89
N SER A 64 22.80 -11.05 7.61
CA SER A 64 23.67 -11.63 6.58
C SER A 64 24.97 -10.83 6.40
N PHE A 65 24.90 -9.50 6.50
CA PHE A 65 26.09 -8.64 6.45
C PHE A 65 27.00 -8.86 7.66
N VAL A 66 26.44 -8.85 8.88
CA VAL A 66 27.21 -8.96 10.14
C VAL A 66 27.85 -10.34 10.30
N PHE A 67 27.14 -11.42 9.93
CA PHE A 67 27.63 -12.78 10.18
C PHE A 67 28.46 -13.36 9.02
N ASN A 68 28.11 -13.05 7.77
CA ASN A 68 28.66 -13.76 6.61
C ASN A 68 29.20 -12.83 5.51
N TYR A 69 29.01 -11.51 5.62
CA TYR A 69 29.40 -10.53 4.59
C TYR A 69 28.86 -10.86 3.17
N ASP A 70 27.71 -11.55 3.08
CA ASP A 70 27.13 -11.99 1.81
C ASP A 70 26.38 -10.86 1.09
N LEU A 71 27.14 -10.05 0.37
CA LEU A 71 26.62 -8.95 -0.45
C LEU A 71 25.68 -9.43 -1.57
N GLY A 72 25.90 -10.64 -2.10
CA GLY A 72 25.07 -11.21 -3.18
C GLY A 72 23.66 -11.53 -2.69
N GLY A 73 23.56 -12.23 -1.56
CA GLY A 73 22.29 -12.54 -0.91
C GLY A 73 21.53 -11.27 -0.47
N ILE A 74 22.23 -10.24 -0.02
CA ILE A 74 21.64 -8.94 0.34
C ILE A 74 21.03 -8.24 -0.89
N ILE A 75 21.80 -8.12 -1.97
CA ILE A 75 21.34 -7.45 -3.20
C ILE A 75 20.12 -8.19 -3.78
N PHE A 76 20.19 -9.53 -3.82
CA PHE A 76 19.08 -10.36 -4.29
C PHE A 76 17.83 -10.19 -3.42
N THR A 77 17.99 -10.23 -2.09
CA THR A 77 16.86 -10.11 -1.14
C THR A 77 16.20 -8.73 -1.23
N LEU A 78 16.98 -7.66 -1.31
CA LEU A 78 16.48 -6.30 -1.47
C LEU A 78 15.74 -6.11 -2.79
N THR A 79 16.33 -6.55 -3.90
CA THR A 79 15.69 -6.45 -5.22
C THR A 79 14.42 -7.29 -5.30
N ALA A 80 14.44 -8.53 -4.83
CA ALA A 80 13.24 -9.38 -4.75
C ALA A 80 12.14 -8.73 -3.90
N SER A 81 12.47 -8.15 -2.74
CA SER A 81 11.49 -7.47 -1.89
C SER A 81 10.87 -6.23 -2.54
N LEU A 82 11.62 -5.50 -3.37
CA LEU A 82 11.12 -4.36 -4.13
C LEU A 82 10.13 -4.83 -5.21
N PHE A 83 10.50 -5.84 -5.99
CA PHE A 83 9.64 -6.42 -7.03
C PHE A 83 8.34 -6.99 -6.47
N ILE A 84 8.42 -7.76 -5.39
CA ILE A 84 7.25 -8.34 -4.72
C ILE A 84 6.32 -7.24 -4.20
N ALA A 85 6.86 -6.18 -3.58
CA ALA A 85 6.06 -5.08 -3.06
C ALA A 85 5.38 -4.24 -4.16
N GLU A 86 5.97 -4.16 -5.36
CA GLU A 86 5.41 -3.41 -6.49
C GLU A 86 4.40 -4.24 -7.31
N PHE A 87 4.53 -5.57 -7.32
CA PHE A 87 3.63 -6.48 -8.05
C PHE A 87 2.39 -6.87 -7.22
N ILE A 88 2.54 -7.06 -5.91
CA ILE A 88 1.46 -7.58 -5.04
C ILE A 88 0.53 -6.45 -4.54
N ALA A 89 0.98 -5.20 -4.56
CA ALA A 89 0.15 -4.07 -4.14
C ALA A 89 0.43 -2.83 -5.02
N PRO A 90 -0.58 -1.97 -5.26
CA PRO A 90 -0.33 -0.61 -5.71
C PRO A 90 0.30 0.17 -4.54
N PHE A 91 1.57 -0.13 -4.22
CA PHE A 91 2.27 0.32 -3.03
C PHE A 91 2.27 1.85 -2.94
N LYS A 92 2.33 2.54 -4.08
CA LYS A 92 2.21 4.00 -4.20
C LYS A 92 0.83 4.51 -3.77
N LEU A 93 -0.23 3.81 -4.18
CA LEU A 93 -1.61 4.15 -3.82
C LEU A 93 -1.86 3.90 -2.33
N GLY A 94 -1.45 2.72 -1.83
CA GLY A 94 -1.54 2.36 -0.42
C GLY A 94 -0.73 3.29 0.49
N ALA A 95 0.46 3.72 0.06
CA ALA A 95 1.27 4.71 0.77
C ALA A 95 0.54 6.06 0.88
N ARG A 96 -0.07 6.52 -0.21
CA ARG A 96 -0.81 7.78 -0.24
C ARG A 96 -2.06 7.71 0.63
N VAL A 97 -2.77 6.59 0.59
CA VAL A 97 -3.88 6.32 1.50
C VAL A 97 -3.40 6.34 2.94
N PHE A 98 -2.31 5.64 3.27
CA PHE A 98 -1.75 5.63 4.63
C PHE A 98 -1.43 7.04 5.14
N LEU A 99 -0.75 7.86 4.32
CA LEU A 99 -0.37 9.23 4.69
C LEU A 99 -1.57 10.18 4.84
N ARG A 100 -2.68 9.91 4.13
CA ARG A 100 -3.85 10.80 4.07
C ARG A 100 -5.11 10.21 4.71
N PHE A 101 -5.00 9.05 5.36
CA PHE A 101 -6.13 8.26 5.88
C PHE A 101 -7.03 9.06 6.82
N ASN A 102 -6.45 9.84 7.73
CA ASN A 102 -7.20 10.69 8.65
C ASN A 102 -8.06 11.73 7.92
N LYS A 103 -7.63 12.24 6.77
CA LYS A 103 -8.41 13.19 5.96
C LYS A 103 -9.52 12.52 5.13
N ILE A 104 -9.46 11.20 4.99
CA ILE A 104 -10.45 10.41 4.24
C ILE A 104 -11.57 9.93 5.19
N ILE A 105 -11.23 9.66 6.46
CA ILE A 105 -12.17 9.11 7.45
C ILE A 105 -12.74 10.16 8.40
N ALA A 106 -11.99 11.19 8.79
CA ALA A 106 -12.55 12.35 9.49
C ALA A 106 -13.49 13.11 8.54
#